data_AF-A0A5B7ARL4-F1
#
_entry.id   AF-A0A5B7ARL4-F1
#
_cell.length_a   1.000
_cell.length_b   1.000
_cell.length_c   1.000
_cell.angle_alpha   90.00
_cell.angle_beta   90.00
_cell.angle_gamma   90.00
#
_symmetry.space_group_name_H-M   'P 1'
#
loop_
_entity.id
_entity.type
_entity.pdbx_description
1 polymer ?
#
loop_
_entity_poly.entity_id
_entity_poly.type
_entity_poly.pdbx_seq_one_letter_code
_entity_poly.pdbx_strand_id
1 'polypeptide(L)'
;LNLILPAKPPFHPRQFHTCAVVGNSGDLLKTQFGEEIDSHDAVIRDNEAPVNEKYAKFVGLKRDFRLVVRGAARNMVTILNGSTDEVLVIKSVTHRDFNAMIKSIPNPVYLFQGIVLRRGAKGTGMKSVELALSMCDIVDIYGFTVDPGYTEWTRYFSTPRKGHNPLQGRAYYQLLECLGVIRIHSPMRAKRKQDWSDVPSREMISRAHAAALLLKRSQPGQVGGLGQFGSCKVWGNVGPSGSGPISGSPDMSEVRKYSNYSKWEIMPSESLRKEAQDHYIQMEGVSLYKMDGNKLDDLVCVRHSLKSEV
;
A
#
# COMPACT_ATOMS: atom_id res chain seq x y z
N LEU A 1 6.17 -22.04 1.33
CA LEU A 1 6.23 -20.59 1.64
C LEU A 1 7.20 -19.86 0.72
N ASN A 2 8.44 -20.34 0.58
CA ASN A 2 9.47 -19.73 -0.27
C ASN A 2 9.13 -19.63 -1.78
N LEU A 3 8.09 -20.30 -2.27
CA LEU A 3 7.59 -20.17 -3.66
C LEU A 3 6.59 -19.01 -3.85
N ILE A 4 6.07 -18.45 -2.74
CA ILE A 4 4.93 -17.52 -2.72
C ILE A 4 5.31 -16.21 -2.01
N LEU A 5 6.01 -16.31 -0.87
CA LEU A 5 6.42 -15.16 -0.07
C LEU A 5 7.86 -14.76 -0.38
N PRO A 6 8.13 -13.45 -0.47
CA PRO A 6 9.42 -13.02 -0.92
C PRO A 6 10.51 -13.17 0.13
N ALA A 7 11.75 -13.34 -0.32
CA ALA A 7 12.89 -13.45 0.57
C ALA A 7 13.14 -12.17 1.37
N LYS A 8 12.86 -11.01 0.77
CA LYS A 8 12.83 -9.70 1.40
C LYS A 8 11.54 -8.98 0.97
N PRO A 9 10.78 -8.37 1.89
CA PRO A 9 9.67 -7.53 1.49
C PRO A 9 10.21 -6.33 0.68
N PRO A 10 9.53 -5.92 -0.40
CA PRO A 10 10.01 -4.82 -1.23
C PRO A 10 9.85 -3.44 -0.60
N PHE A 11 8.99 -3.33 0.40
CA PHE A 11 8.70 -2.10 1.14
C PHE A 11 8.60 -2.40 2.62
N HIS A 12 8.90 -1.40 3.44
CA HIS A 12 8.92 -1.52 4.89
C HIS A 12 7.74 -0.77 5.54
N PRO A 13 7.20 -1.28 6.65
CA PRO A 13 6.25 -0.52 7.45
C PRO A 13 6.82 0.82 7.89
N ARG A 14 6.00 1.87 7.81
CA ARG A 14 6.35 3.26 8.16
C ARG A 14 7.51 3.85 7.35
N GLN A 15 7.84 3.27 6.20
CA GLN A 15 8.85 3.79 5.27
C GLN A 15 8.56 5.24 4.85
N PHE A 16 7.28 5.60 4.71
CA PHE A 16 6.84 6.95 4.35
C PHE A 16 6.07 7.60 5.50
N HIS A 17 6.22 8.91 5.70
CA HIS A 17 5.43 9.63 6.70
C HIS A 17 4.02 9.86 6.18
N THR A 18 3.90 10.42 4.96
CA THR A 18 2.61 10.73 4.33
C THR A 18 2.49 10.07 2.97
N CYS A 19 1.32 9.51 2.69
CA CYS A 19 1.01 8.93 1.38
C CYS A 19 -0.33 9.42 0.86
N ALA A 20 -0.34 9.82 -0.42
CA ALA A 20 -1.59 10.10 -1.13
C ALA A 20 -2.02 8.87 -1.92
N VAL A 21 -3.27 8.45 -1.75
CA VAL A 21 -3.91 7.46 -2.63
C VAL A 21 -4.89 8.19 -3.54
N VAL A 22 -4.62 8.19 -4.84
CA VAL A 22 -5.41 8.91 -5.83
C VAL A 22 -6.27 7.91 -6.62
N GLY A 23 -7.54 7.87 -6.28
CA GLY A 23 -8.58 7.17 -7.02
C GLY A 23 -8.92 7.88 -8.33
N ASN A 24 -9.95 7.37 -9.03
CA ASN A 24 -10.22 7.80 -10.39
C ASN A 24 -11.46 8.69 -10.53
N SER A 25 -12.16 9.05 -9.45
CA SER A 25 -13.43 9.80 -9.53
C SER A 25 -13.28 11.11 -10.29
N GLY A 26 -14.29 11.46 -11.09
CA GLY A 26 -14.40 12.77 -11.73
C GLY A 26 -14.49 13.95 -10.74
N ASP A 27 -14.78 13.69 -9.46
CA ASP A 27 -14.80 14.72 -8.42
C ASP A 27 -13.46 15.40 -8.20
N LEU A 28 -12.36 14.74 -8.58
CA LEU A 28 -11.03 15.34 -8.55
C LEU A 28 -10.98 16.63 -9.37
N LEU A 29 -11.82 16.80 -10.39
CA LEU A 29 -11.86 18.02 -11.19
C LEU A 29 -12.57 19.20 -10.51
N LYS A 30 -13.17 19.00 -9.32
CA LYS A 30 -13.88 20.04 -8.58
C LYS A 30 -12.99 20.82 -7.63
N THR A 31 -11.82 20.28 -7.28
CA THR A 31 -10.87 20.89 -6.33
C THR A 31 -9.45 20.69 -6.82
N GLN A 32 -8.60 21.70 -6.66
CA GLN A 32 -7.23 21.69 -7.16
C GLN A 32 -6.30 21.03 -6.15
N PHE A 33 -6.36 19.70 -6.03
CA PHE A 33 -5.51 18.94 -5.10
C PHE A 33 -4.10 18.70 -5.62
N GLY A 34 -3.73 19.19 -6.81
CA GLY A 34 -2.50 18.79 -7.49
C GLY A 34 -1.23 19.00 -6.66
N GLU A 35 -1.05 20.20 -6.13
CA GLU A 35 0.12 20.54 -5.30
C GLU A 35 0.13 19.78 -3.96
N GLU A 36 -1.04 19.65 -3.32
CA GLU A 36 -1.21 18.89 -2.08
C GLU A 36 -0.89 17.40 -2.27
N ILE A 37 -1.37 16.78 -3.35
CA ILE A 37 -1.05 15.39 -3.69
C ILE A 37 0.47 15.23 -3.89
N ASP A 38 1.09 16.12 -4.65
CA ASP A 38 2.51 16.02 -4.98
C ASP A 38 3.43 16.30 -3.78
N SER A 39 2.94 16.95 -2.72
CA SER A 39 3.71 17.19 -1.48
C SER A 39 3.83 15.98 -0.55
N HIS A 40 3.10 14.89 -0.80
CA HIS A 40 3.21 13.67 0.01
C HIS A 40 4.55 12.96 -0.24
N ASP A 41 5.03 12.15 0.70
CA ASP A 41 6.28 11.40 0.50
C ASP A 41 6.16 10.37 -0.62
N ALA A 42 5.01 9.70 -0.71
CA ALA A 42 4.68 8.77 -1.79
C ALA A 42 3.25 8.96 -2.33
N VAL A 43 3.08 8.76 -3.63
CA VAL A 43 1.78 8.82 -4.32
C VAL A 43 1.45 7.50 -4.99
N ILE A 44 0.30 6.92 -4.61
CA ILE A 44 -0.25 5.68 -5.15
C ILE A 44 -1.42 6.01 -6.08
N ARG A 45 -1.39 5.54 -7.32
CA ARG A 45 -2.41 5.76 -8.34
C ARG A 45 -3.04 4.47 -8.84
N ASP A 46 -4.24 4.56 -9.40
CA ASP A 46 -5.04 3.39 -9.75
C ASP A 46 -5.28 3.22 -11.27
N ASN A 47 -5.00 2.03 -11.78
CA ASN A 47 -5.36 1.59 -13.14
C ASN A 47 -4.85 2.55 -14.22
N GLU A 48 -5.69 2.94 -15.18
CA GLU A 48 -5.34 3.76 -16.34
C GLU A 48 -5.37 5.28 -16.07
N ALA A 49 -5.39 5.71 -14.81
CA ALA A 49 -5.38 7.12 -14.43
C ALA A 49 -4.21 7.89 -15.08
N PRO A 50 -4.46 8.83 -16.01
CA PRO A 50 -3.40 9.55 -16.66
C PRO A 50 -2.76 10.53 -15.69
N VAL A 51 -1.44 10.71 -15.85
CA VAL A 51 -0.63 11.68 -15.11
C VAL A 51 0.08 12.55 -16.14
N ASN A 52 -0.51 13.70 -16.41
CA ASN A 52 -0.08 14.63 -17.45
C ASN A 52 -0.53 16.06 -17.13
N GLU A 53 0.04 17.03 -17.86
CA GLU A 53 -0.21 18.46 -17.67
C GLU A 53 -1.69 18.85 -17.69
N LYS A 54 -2.51 18.16 -18.49
CA LYS A 54 -3.95 18.43 -18.59
C LYS A 54 -4.65 18.31 -17.23
N TYR A 55 -4.25 17.35 -16.40
CA TYR A 55 -4.87 17.09 -15.10
C TYR A 55 -3.98 17.45 -13.91
N ALA A 56 -2.72 17.85 -14.14
CA ALA A 56 -1.72 18.13 -13.10
C ALA A 56 -2.26 19.03 -11.98
N LYS A 57 -2.98 20.10 -12.34
CA LYS A 57 -3.61 21.04 -11.40
C LYS A 57 -4.58 20.38 -10.40
N PHE A 58 -5.21 19.27 -10.78
CA PHE A 58 -6.22 18.58 -9.99
C PHE A 58 -5.69 17.34 -9.28
N VAL A 59 -4.78 16.60 -9.93
CA VAL A 59 -4.35 15.27 -9.47
C VAL A 59 -2.85 15.12 -9.30
N GLY A 60 -2.07 16.17 -9.60
CA GLY A 60 -0.61 16.17 -9.48
C GLY A 60 0.10 15.40 -10.60
N LEU A 61 1.43 15.44 -10.57
CA LEU A 61 2.33 14.74 -11.50
C LEU A 61 3.17 13.66 -10.81
N LYS A 62 3.26 13.67 -9.47
CA LYS A 62 4.02 12.69 -8.70
C LYS A 62 3.35 11.32 -8.77
N ARG A 63 4.14 10.28 -8.97
CA ARG A 63 3.68 8.91 -9.18
C ARG A 63 4.78 7.94 -8.76
N ASP A 64 4.61 7.33 -7.59
CA ASP A 64 5.59 6.38 -7.04
C ASP A 64 5.11 4.94 -7.24
N PHE A 65 3.81 4.71 -7.03
CA PHE A 65 3.20 3.40 -7.18
C PHE A 65 1.94 3.46 -8.02
N ARG A 66 1.70 2.40 -8.79
CA ARG A 66 0.47 2.20 -9.52
C ARG A 66 -0.10 0.83 -9.32
N LEU A 67 -1.28 0.76 -8.71
CA LEU A 67 -2.01 -0.48 -8.54
C LEU A 67 -2.91 -0.71 -9.76
N VAL A 68 -2.75 -1.84 -10.44
CA VAL A 68 -3.53 -2.16 -11.66
C VAL A 68 -4.24 -3.50 -11.55
N VAL A 69 -5.48 -3.56 -12.04
CA VAL A 69 -6.16 -4.84 -12.25
C VAL A 69 -5.61 -5.56 -13.47
N ARG A 70 -5.76 -6.90 -13.49
CA ARG A 70 -5.37 -7.76 -14.62
C ARG A 70 -5.86 -7.25 -15.99
N GLY A 71 -7.08 -6.71 -16.08
CA GLY A 71 -7.61 -6.17 -17.34
C GLY A 71 -6.83 -4.97 -17.86
N ALA A 72 -6.51 -4.02 -16.98
CA ALA A 72 -5.76 -2.80 -17.30
C ALA A 72 -4.28 -3.08 -17.57
N ALA A 73 -3.72 -4.11 -16.92
CA ALA A 73 -2.32 -4.51 -17.06
C ALA A 73 -1.91 -4.81 -18.51
N ARG A 74 -2.85 -5.20 -19.39
CA ARG A 74 -2.58 -5.39 -20.83
C ARG A 74 -2.06 -4.12 -21.53
N ASN A 75 -2.36 -2.94 -20.97
CA ASN A 75 -1.95 -1.65 -21.52
C ASN A 75 -0.83 -1.00 -20.68
N MET A 76 -0.10 -1.76 -19.85
CA MET A 76 0.87 -1.20 -18.90
C MET A 76 1.98 -0.37 -19.57
N VAL A 77 2.42 -0.75 -20.78
CA VAL A 77 3.42 0.03 -21.54
C VAL A 77 2.92 1.46 -21.78
N THR A 78 1.68 1.61 -22.21
CA THR A 78 1.06 2.92 -22.44
C THR A 78 0.85 3.68 -21.15
N ILE A 79 0.44 2.99 -20.07
CA ILE A 79 0.20 3.59 -18.76
C ILE A 79 1.49 4.17 -18.17
N LEU A 80 2.62 3.45 -18.34
CA LEU A 80 3.94 3.83 -17.84
C LEU A 80 4.72 4.70 -18.84
N ASN A 81 4.14 5.04 -19.99
CA ASN A 81 4.84 5.87 -20.97
C ASN A 81 5.20 7.23 -20.37
N GLY A 82 6.48 7.62 -20.44
CA GLY A 82 7.01 8.82 -19.79
C GLY A 82 7.23 8.69 -18.28
N SER A 83 7.20 7.47 -17.73
CA SER A 83 7.44 7.20 -16.31
C SER A 83 8.49 6.08 -16.17
N THR A 84 9.71 6.42 -15.77
CA THR A 84 10.78 5.44 -15.53
C THR A 84 10.81 4.93 -14.09
N ASP A 85 10.15 5.66 -13.18
CA ASP A 85 10.36 5.53 -11.74
C ASP A 85 9.09 5.06 -11.00
N GLU A 86 7.97 4.89 -11.71
CA GLU A 86 6.71 4.41 -11.14
C GLU A 86 6.69 2.89 -11.05
N VAL A 87 6.44 2.39 -9.84
CA VAL A 87 6.35 0.97 -9.56
C VAL A 87 4.97 0.46 -9.93
N LEU A 88 4.91 -0.58 -10.76
CA LEU A 88 3.65 -1.21 -11.11
C LEU A 88 3.35 -2.38 -10.17
N VAL A 89 2.19 -2.36 -9.54
CA VAL A 89 1.73 -3.42 -8.66
C VAL A 89 0.46 -4.03 -9.27
N ILE A 90 0.58 -5.25 -9.81
CA ILE A 90 -0.50 -5.91 -10.53
C ILE A 90 -1.29 -6.80 -9.56
N LYS A 91 -2.59 -6.55 -9.46
CA LYS A 91 -3.54 -7.43 -8.79
C LYS A 91 -3.82 -8.65 -9.68
N SER A 92 -2.88 -9.59 -9.68
CA SER A 92 -2.97 -10.89 -10.36
C SER A 92 -2.36 -11.98 -9.50
N VAL A 93 -2.88 -13.20 -9.63
CA VAL A 93 -2.36 -14.40 -8.97
C VAL A 93 -1.20 -15.05 -9.74
N THR A 94 -1.09 -14.77 -11.03
CA THR A 94 -0.08 -15.39 -11.91
C THR A 94 0.59 -14.35 -12.80
N HIS A 95 1.92 -14.48 -12.91
CA HIS A 95 2.75 -13.68 -13.82
C HIS A 95 2.72 -14.18 -15.28
N ARG A 96 2.30 -15.43 -15.53
CA ARG A 96 2.44 -16.11 -16.84
C ARG A 96 1.91 -15.27 -18.00
N ASP A 97 0.79 -14.57 -17.80
CA ASP A 97 0.13 -13.78 -18.83
C ASP A 97 0.86 -12.48 -19.18
N PHE A 98 1.73 -11.99 -18.30
CA PHE A 98 2.40 -10.69 -18.45
C PHE A 98 3.92 -10.80 -18.57
N ASN A 99 4.50 -11.99 -18.41
CA ASN A 99 5.96 -12.17 -18.39
C ASN A 99 6.70 -11.52 -19.57
N ALA A 100 6.19 -11.68 -20.80
CA ALA A 100 6.81 -11.08 -21.98
C ALA A 100 6.75 -9.53 -21.94
N MET A 101 5.63 -8.98 -21.49
CA MET A 101 5.41 -7.53 -21.38
C MET A 101 6.20 -6.91 -20.22
N ILE A 102 6.33 -7.63 -19.10
CA ILE A 102 7.15 -7.21 -17.96
C ILE A 102 8.61 -7.07 -18.36
N LYS A 103 9.10 -7.94 -19.27
CA LYS A 103 10.47 -7.85 -19.79
C LYS A 103 10.69 -6.66 -20.72
N SER A 104 9.64 -6.11 -21.32
CA SER A 104 9.76 -4.99 -22.26
C SER A 104 9.68 -3.61 -21.59
N ILE A 105 9.41 -3.53 -20.28
CA ILE A 105 9.32 -2.26 -19.56
C ILE A 105 10.44 -2.10 -18.53
N PRO A 106 11.03 -0.90 -18.39
CA PRO A 106 12.11 -0.66 -17.43
C PRO A 106 11.61 -0.65 -15.99
N ASN A 107 10.33 -0.32 -15.76
CA ASN A 107 9.73 -0.20 -14.44
C ASN A 107 9.69 -1.53 -13.66
N PRO A 108 9.77 -1.48 -12.32
CA PRO A 108 9.60 -2.66 -11.49
C PRO A 108 8.13 -3.08 -11.49
N VAL A 109 7.91 -4.39 -11.50
CA VAL A 109 6.58 -4.98 -11.50
C VAL A 109 6.45 -5.99 -10.39
N TYR A 110 5.56 -5.68 -9.45
CA TYR A 110 5.17 -6.52 -8.34
C TYR A 110 3.83 -7.18 -8.61
N LEU A 111 3.61 -8.36 -8.05
CA LEU A 111 2.26 -8.87 -7.89
C LEU A 111 1.76 -8.55 -6.50
N PHE A 112 0.57 -7.97 -6.46
CA PHE A 112 -0.24 -8.00 -5.26
C PHE A 112 -0.88 -9.39 -5.16
N GLN A 113 -0.10 -10.38 -4.74
CA GLN A 113 -0.63 -11.68 -4.35
C GLN A 113 -1.33 -11.52 -3.00
N GLY A 114 -2.63 -11.26 -3.03
CA GLY A 114 -3.47 -11.62 -1.89
C GLY A 114 -3.50 -13.13 -1.79
N ILE A 115 -3.36 -13.69 -0.59
CA ILE A 115 -3.79 -15.06 -0.34
C ILE A 115 -5.29 -15.11 -0.71
N VAL A 116 -5.63 -15.80 -1.80
CA VAL A 116 -7.02 -15.90 -2.27
C VAL A 116 -7.68 -17.04 -1.50
N LEU A 117 -8.43 -16.74 -0.45
CA LEU A 117 -9.34 -17.71 0.19
C LEU A 117 -10.79 -17.20 0.14
N ARG A 118 -11.31 -17.20 -1.10
CA ARG A 118 -12.72 -17.09 -1.55
C ARG A 118 -13.50 -15.78 -1.30
N ARG A 119 -14.36 -15.51 -2.31
CA ARG A 119 -15.45 -14.51 -2.50
C ARG A 119 -15.22 -13.08 -1.99
N GLY A 120 -15.11 -12.18 -2.98
CA GLY A 120 -15.20 -10.73 -2.80
C GLY A 120 -13.88 -10.05 -3.14
N ALA A 121 -13.54 -9.94 -4.43
CA ALA A 121 -12.36 -9.21 -4.84
C ALA A 121 -12.55 -7.72 -4.49
N LYS A 122 -12.00 -7.27 -3.35
CA LYS A 122 -11.97 -5.85 -2.94
C LYS A 122 -11.52 -4.98 -4.12
N GLY A 123 -12.18 -3.85 -4.35
CA GLY A 123 -11.86 -2.94 -5.45
C GLY A 123 -10.39 -2.47 -5.41
N THR A 124 -9.82 -2.05 -6.55
CA THR A 124 -8.42 -1.59 -6.62
C THR A 124 -8.13 -0.53 -5.57
N GLY A 125 -8.99 0.49 -5.47
CA GLY A 125 -8.81 1.55 -4.48
C GLY A 125 -8.74 1.06 -3.04
N MET A 126 -9.51 0.04 -2.65
CA MET A 126 -9.39 -0.54 -1.30
C MET A 126 -8.02 -1.18 -1.10
N LYS A 127 -7.51 -1.87 -2.12
CA LYS A 127 -6.19 -2.50 -2.07
C LYS A 127 -5.06 -1.47 -2.09
N SER A 128 -5.24 -0.35 -2.78
CA SER A 128 -4.28 0.77 -2.78
C SER A 128 -4.22 1.44 -1.40
N VAL A 129 -5.36 1.59 -0.73
CA VAL A 129 -5.41 2.07 0.67
C VAL A 129 -4.79 1.06 1.62
N GLU A 130 -5.07 -0.24 1.49
CA GLU A 130 -4.42 -1.28 2.30
C GLU A 130 -2.89 -1.30 2.09
N LEU A 131 -2.43 -1.12 0.85
CA LEU A 131 -1.01 -0.99 0.54
C LEU A 131 -0.40 0.25 1.19
N ALA A 132 -1.04 1.41 1.08
CA ALA A 132 -0.59 2.65 1.72
C ALA A 132 -0.48 2.48 3.24
N LEU A 133 -1.52 1.94 3.89
CA LEU A 133 -1.54 1.68 5.32
C LEU A 133 -0.45 0.71 5.78
N SER A 134 0.06 -0.15 4.88
CA SER A 134 1.15 -1.08 5.21
C SER A 134 2.53 -0.43 5.21
N MET A 135 2.69 0.76 4.60
CA MET A 135 4.00 1.41 4.41
C MET A 135 4.06 2.86 4.92
N CYS A 136 2.92 3.49 5.24
CA CYS A 136 2.82 4.91 5.60
C CYS A 136 2.26 5.13 7.01
N ASP A 137 2.66 6.20 7.69
CA ASP A 137 2.04 6.60 8.97
C ASP A 137 0.67 7.27 8.77
N ILE A 138 0.56 8.14 7.76
CA ILE A 138 -0.65 8.90 7.44
C ILE A 138 -1.01 8.65 5.97
N VAL A 139 -2.27 8.35 5.72
CA VAL A 139 -2.79 8.08 4.38
C VAL A 139 -3.94 9.04 4.07
N ASP A 140 -3.73 9.90 3.08
CA ASP A 140 -4.76 10.81 2.58
C ASP A 140 -5.30 10.25 1.27
N ILE A 141 -6.62 10.13 1.16
CA ILE A 141 -7.28 9.54 -0.02
C ILE A 141 -8.03 10.61 -0.82
N TYR A 142 -7.85 10.59 -2.14
CA TYR A 142 -8.39 11.57 -3.09
C TYR A 142 -9.15 10.86 -4.20
N GLY A 143 -10.28 11.42 -4.66
CA GLY A 143 -11.01 10.84 -5.78
C GLY A 143 -11.67 9.49 -5.47
N PHE A 144 -11.96 9.25 -4.19
CA PHE A 144 -12.80 8.16 -3.72
C PHE A 144 -14.22 8.69 -3.52
N THR A 145 -15.17 8.12 -4.25
CA THR A 145 -16.58 8.50 -4.17
C THR A 145 -17.20 8.02 -2.87
N VAL A 146 -17.05 8.82 -1.81
CA VAL A 146 -17.54 8.54 -0.45
C VAL A 146 -18.75 9.37 -0.05
N ASP A 147 -19.17 10.31 -0.88
CA ASP A 147 -20.26 11.21 -0.53
C ASP A 147 -21.63 10.61 -0.91
N PRO A 148 -22.72 11.00 -0.22
CA PRO A 148 -24.05 10.50 -0.57
C PRO A 148 -24.57 11.17 -1.85
N GLY A 149 -25.49 10.51 -2.55
CA GLY A 149 -26.24 11.11 -3.66
C GLY A 149 -25.68 10.89 -5.07
N TYR A 150 -24.68 10.01 -5.25
CA TYR A 150 -24.20 9.68 -6.60
C TYR A 150 -25.20 8.85 -7.38
N THR A 151 -25.62 9.38 -8.52
CA THR A 151 -26.41 8.69 -9.54
C THR A 151 -25.54 8.15 -10.67
N GLU A 152 -24.38 8.78 -10.91
CA GLU A 152 -23.45 8.44 -11.98
C GLU A 152 -22.00 8.36 -11.49
N TRP A 153 -21.22 7.47 -12.10
CA TRP A 153 -19.84 7.19 -11.71
C TRP A 153 -18.92 7.60 -12.84
N THR A 154 -18.27 8.74 -12.66
CA THR A 154 -17.39 9.33 -13.67
C THR A 154 -15.94 9.08 -13.32
N ARG A 155 -15.08 8.99 -14.35
CA ARG A 155 -13.64 9.10 -14.16
C ARG A 155 -13.20 10.48 -14.64
N TYR A 156 -12.21 11.08 -14.00
CA TYR A 156 -11.73 12.42 -14.38
C TYR A 156 -11.16 12.49 -15.81
N PHE A 157 -10.93 11.33 -16.44
CA PHE A 157 -10.33 11.19 -17.76
C PHE A 157 -11.20 10.43 -18.77
N SER A 158 -12.46 10.10 -18.44
CA SER A 158 -13.35 9.40 -19.37
C SER A 158 -14.78 9.95 -19.33
N THR A 159 -15.55 9.66 -20.37
CA THR A 159 -16.99 9.92 -20.35
C THR A 159 -17.68 9.18 -19.19
N PRO A 160 -18.77 9.75 -18.63
CA PRO A 160 -19.56 9.09 -17.60
C PRO A 160 -19.99 7.68 -18.02
N ARG A 161 -19.92 6.72 -17.08
CA ARG A 161 -20.45 5.38 -17.27
C ARG A 161 -21.35 5.04 -16.09
N LYS A 162 -22.37 4.20 -16.32
CA LYS A 162 -23.11 3.58 -15.22
C LYS A 162 -22.16 2.61 -14.50
N GLY A 163 -21.67 3.03 -13.34
CA GLY A 163 -20.78 2.24 -12.48
C GLY A 163 -21.53 1.47 -11.40
N HIS A 164 -20.78 0.65 -10.65
CA HIS A 164 -21.28 -0.06 -9.48
C HIS A 164 -21.24 0.84 -8.24
N ASN A 165 -22.26 0.76 -7.38
CA ASN A 165 -22.28 1.44 -6.09
C ASN A 165 -21.33 0.71 -5.11
N PRO A 166 -20.19 1.31 -4.71
CA PRO A 166 -19.23 0.67 -3.84
C PRO A 166 -19.62 0.85 -2.37
N LEU A 167 -20.85 0.49 -1.98
CA LEU A 167 -21.36 0.65 -0.60
C LEU A 167 -20.38 0.09 0.44
N GLN A 168 -19.85 -1.11 0.19
CA GLN A 168 -18.87 -1.75 1.07
C GLN A 168 -17.55 -0.97 1.14
N GLY A 169 -17.06 -0.45 0.01
CA GLY A 169 -15.85 0.37 -0.03
C GLY A 169 -16.05 1.68 0.72
N ARG A 170 -17.18 2.35 0.52
CA ARG A 170 -17.53 3.59 1.22
C ARG A 170 -17.56 3.40 2.73
N ALA A 171 -18.29 2.39 3.21
CA ALA A 171 -18.35 2.08 4.64
C ALA A 171 -16.95 1.78 5.22
N TYR A 172 -16.12 1.07 4.46
CA TYR A 172 -14.75 0.75 4.86
C TYR A 172 -13.88 2.00 4.98
N TYR A 173 -13.87 2.91 3.99
CA TYR A 173 -13.09 4.14 4.07
C TYR A 173 -13.55 5.04 5.21
N GLN A 174 -14.87 5.19 5.41
CA GLN A 174 -15.42 5.97 6.50
C GLN A 174 -15.04 5.37 7.87
N LEU A 175 -15.05 4.04 8.01
CA LEU A 175 -14.57 3.38 9.23
C LEU A 175 -13.09 3.67 9.49
N LEU A 176 -12.24 3.54 8.47
CA LEU A 176 -10.81 3.83 8.59
C LEU A 176 -10.55 5.30 8.98
N GLU A 177 -11.33 6.23 8.43
CA GLU A 177 -11.25 7.63 8.80
C GLU A 177 -11.70 7.87 10.24
N CYS A 178 -12.80 7.25 10.68
CA CYS A 178 -13.23 7.31 12.09
C CYS A 178 -12.19 6.74 13.05
N LEU A 179 -11.43 5.72 12.64
CA LEU A 179 -10.31 5.16 13.41
C LEU A 179 -9.05 6.06 13.39
N GLY A 180 -9.09 7.17 12.63
CA GLY A 180 -7.98 8.12 12.51
C GLY A 180 -6.78 7.60 11.71
N VAL A 181 -6.96 6.53 10.92
CA VAL A 181 -5.86 5.92 10.14
C VAL A 181 -5.78 6.41 8.70
N ILE A 182 -6.84 7.05 8.20
CA ILE A 182 -6.84 7.75 6.91
C ILE A 182 -7.54 9.11 7.02
N ARG A 183 -7.30 10.01 6.06
CA ARG A 183 -8.12 11.22 5.84
C ARG A 183 -8.77 11.18 4.48
N ILE A 184 -10.02 11.61 4.38
CA ILE A 184 -10.76 11.57 3.12
C ILE A 184 -10.95 12.97 2.55
N HIS A 185 -10.29 13.23 1.42
CA HIS A 185 -10.35 14.49 0.71
C HIS A 185 -11.46 14.41 -0.34
N SER A 186 -12.57 15.11 -0.08
CA SER A 186 -13.72 15.17 -0.98
C SER A 186 -14.26 16.60 -1.12
N PRO A 187 -14.81 16.97 -2.29
CA PRO A 187 -15.46 18.27 -2.48
C PRO A 187 -16.63 18.55 -1.52
N MET A 188 -17.36 17.53 -1.05
CA MET A 188 -18.46 17.73 -0.09
C MET A 188 -17.95 17.93 1.33
N ARG A 189 -16.75 17.45 1.66
CA ARG A 189 -16.14 17.59 2.98
C ARG A 189 -15.44 18.93 3.16
N ALA A 190 -14.90 19.53 2.10
CA ALA A 190 -14.35 20.89 2.11
C ALA A 190 -15.35 21.97 2.57
N LYS A 191 -16.66 21.69 2.48
CA LYS A 191 -17.74 22.56 2.95
C LYS A 191 -18.14 22.32 4.41
N ARG A 192 -17.69 21.25 5.06
CA ARG A 192 -18.01 20.97 6.47
C ARG A 192 -17.06 21.75 7.38
N LYS A 193 -17.63 22.55 8.28
CA LYS A 193 -16.95 22.92 9.52
C LYS A 193 -17.20 21.81 10.52
N GLN A 194 -16.17 21.04 10.85
CA GLN A 194 -16.23 20.01 11.87
C GLN A 194 -15.31 20.41 13.02
N ASP A 195 -15.79 20.21 14.25
CA ASP A 195 -14.97 20.32 15.44
C ASP A 195 -14.14 19.05 15.58
N TRP A 196 -12.82 19.22 15.62
CA TRP A 196 -11.85 18.12 15.72
C TRP A 196 -11.24 18.03 17.11
N SER A 197 -11.80 18.74 18.10
CA SER A 197 -11.38 18.71 19.51
C SER A 197 -11.28 17.29 20.09
N ASP A 198 -12.11 16.38 19.59
CA ASP A 198 -12.28 15.04 20.17
C ASP A 198 -11.34 14.00 19.53
N VAL A 199 -10.59 14.36 18.48
CA VAL A 199 -9.65 13.45 17.83
C VAL A 199 -8.38 13.30 18.67
N PRO A 200 -7.92 12.06 18.96
CA PRO A 200 -6.72 11.84 19.73
C PRO A 200 -5.47 12.54 19.15
N SER A 201 -4.72 13.21 20.01
CA SER A 201 -3.44 13.82 19.60
C SER A 201 -2.41 12.73 19.22
N ARG A 202 -1.45 13.08 18.35
CA ARG A 202 -0.35 12.18 17.95
C ARG A 202 0.39 11.61 19.17
N GLU A 203 0.58 12.44 20.18
CA GLU A 203 1.22 12.03 21.44
C GLU A 203 0.36 11.03 22.21
N MET A 204 -0.97 11.22 22.26
CA MET A 204 -1.89 10.26 22.86
C MET A 204 -1.91 8.93 22.11
N ILE A 205 -1.90 8.95 20.77
CA ILE A 205 -1.80 7.73 19.95
C ILE A 205 -0.48 7.00 20.21
N SER A 206 0.65 7.74 20.27
CA SER A 206 1.97 7.16 20.54
C SER A 206 2.03 6.52 21.94
N ARG A 207 1.52 7.21 22.97
CA ARG A 207 1.43 6.68 24.34
C ARG A 207 0.51 5.45 24.41
N ALA A 208 -0.63 5.48 23.74
CA ALA A 208 -1.54 4.33 23.68
C ALA A 208 -0.88 3.12 23.01
N HIS A 209 -0.13 3.34 21.92
CA HIS A 209 0.62 2.28 21.24
C HIS A 209 1.74 1.72 22.13
N ALA A 210 2.52 2.59 22.80
CA ALA A 210 3.56 2.18 23.74
C ALA A 210 2.97 1.40 24.92
N ALA A 211 1.84 1.85 25.49
CA ALA A 211 1.14 1.17 26.56
C ALA A 211 0.62 -0.21 26.11
N ALA A 212 0.03 -0.32 24.91
CA ALA A 212 -0.42 -1.60 24.36
C ALA A 212 0.74 -2.59 24.15
N LEU A 213 1.89 -2.11 23.66
CA LEU A 213 3.12 -2.91 23.50
C LEU A 213 3.68 -3.35 24.86
N LEU A 214 3.72 -2.44 25.83
CA LEU A 214 4.20 -2.73 27.19
C LEU A 214 3.27 -3.71 27.91
N LEU A 215 1.95 -3.57 27.81
CA LEU A 215 0.96 -4.51 28.35
C LEU A 215 1.14 -5.92 27.76
N LYS A 216 1.50 -6.02 26.48
CA LYS A 216 1.86 -7.31 25.86
C LYS A 216 3.19 -7.88 26.38
N ARG A 217 4.17 -7.02 26.72
CA ARG A 217 5.46 -7.43 27.29
C ARG A 217 5.40 -7.75 28.79
N SER A 218 4.46 -7.15 29.52
CA SER A 218 4.29 -7.26 30.98
C SER A 218 3.18 -8.23 31.38
N GLN A 219 3.08 -9.37 30.68
CA GLN A 219 2.55 -10.61 31.28
C GLN A 219 3.73 -11.53 31.64
N PRO A 220 4.45 -11.28 32.75
CA PRO A 220 5.51 -12.15 33.21
C PRO A 220 4.85 -13.28 34.02
N GLY A 221 4.87 -14.50 33.51
CA GLY A 221 4.40 -15.67 34.27
C GLY A 221 3.72 -16.77 33.45
N GLN A 222 3.33 -16.51 32.19
CA GLN A 222 2.96 -17.61 31.28
C GLN A 222 4.19 -18.07 30.52
N VAL A 223 4.84 -19.13 31.02
CA VAL A 223 5.71 -19.98 30.21
C VAL A 223 4.83 -20.55 29.07
N GLY A 224 4.87 -19.89 27.92
CA GLY A 224 4.04 -20.21 26.75
C GLY A 224 3.23 -19.04 26.15
N GLY A 225 3.27 -17.84 26.73
CA GLY A 225 2.63 -16.67 26.12
C GLY A 225 3.40 -16.24 24.88
N LEU A 226 2.85 -16.48 23.68
CA LEU A 226 3.51 -16.32 22.37
C LEU A 226 3.94 -14.89 21.96
N GLY A 227 4.04 -13.95 22.91
CA GLY A 227 4.47 -12.56 22.68
C GLY A 227 3.63 -11.84 21.62
N GLN A 228 4.24 -10.87 20.94
CA GLN A 228 3.60 -10.15 19.82
C GLN A 228 3.28 -11.06 18.61
N PHE A 229 3.81 -12.28 18.60
CA PHE A 229 3.65 -13.28 17.55
C PHE A 229 2.62 -14.37 17.90
N GLY A 230 1.78 -14.17 18.93
CA GLY A 230 0.79 -15.19 19.35
C GLY A 230 -0.31 -15.52 18.36
N SER A 231 -0.51 -14.66 17.38
CA SER A 231 -1.40 -14.89 16.25
C SER A 231 -0.70 -15.62 15.08
N CYS A 232 0.60 -15.92 15.17
CA CYS A 232 1.32 -16.67 14.15
C CYS A 232 0.92 -18.15 14.18
N LYS A 233 0.08 -18.56 13.23
CA LYS A 233 -0.33 -19.97 13.04
C LYS A 233 0.66 -20.75 12.19
N VAL A 234 1.35 -20.07 11.30
CA VAL A 234 2.33 -20.65 10.38
C VAL A 234 3.63 -19.88 10.49
N TRP A 235 4.75 -20.59 10.61
CA TRP A 235 6.09 -20.01 10.63
C TRP A 235 6.88 -20.43 9.40
N GLY A 236 7.65 -19.49 8.85
CA GLY A 236 8.64 -19.73 7.82
C GLY A 236 9.95 -19.02 8.14
N ASN A 237 11.06 -19.54 7.62
CA ASN A 237 12.37 -18.92 7.71
C ASN A 237 12.92 -18.73 6.28
N VAL A 238 13.44 -17.53 6.00
CA VAL A 238 14.17 -17.23 4.76
C VAL A 238 15.63 -16.97 5.15
N GLY A 239 16.52 -17.83 4.67
CA GLY A 239 17.95 -17.73 4.92
C GLY A 239 18.65 -16.65 4.07
N PRO A 240 19.88 -16.22 4.45
CA PRO A 240 20.66 -15.20 3.74
C PRO A 240 21.12 -15.63 2.33
N SER A 241 21.13 -16.93 2.06
CA SER A 241 21.39 -17.57 0.75
C SER A 241 20.11 -18.05 0.07
N GLY A 242 18.93 -17.78 0.65
CA GLY A 242 17.66 -18.15 0.06
C GLY A 242 17.47 -17.42 -1.26
N SER A 243 17.61 -18.15 -2.36
CA SER A 243 17.12 -17.84 -3.70
C SER A 243 15.58 -17.81 -3.76
N GLY A 244 14.94 -17.36 -2.68
CA GLY A 244 13.51 -17.10 -2.68
C GLY A 244 13.23 -15.92 -3.59
N PRO A 245 12.09 -15.91 -4.29
CA PRO A 245 11.76 -14.83 -5.20
C PRO A 245 11.78 -13.52 -4.41
N ILE A 246 12.38 -12.47 -4.96
CA ILE A 246 11.92 -11.12 -4.62
C ILE A 246 10.46 -11.09 -5.11
N SER A 247 9.52 -10.52 -4.36
CA SER A 247 8.17 -10.41 -4.90
C SER A 247 8.30 -9.55 -6.14
N GLY A 248 7.86 -10.02 -7.30
CA GLY A 248 8.11 -9.32 -8.56
C GLY A 248 9.05 -10.05 -9.50
N SER A 249 9.37 -9.39 -10.60
CA SER A 249 10.19 -9.99 -11.66
C SER A 249 11.58 -10.37 -11.13
N PRO A 250 12.06 -11.61 -11.30
CA PRO A 250 13.43 -12.00 -10.93
C PRO A 250 14.50 -11.29 -11.77
N ASP A 251 14.06 -10.62 -12.85
CA ASP A 251 14.88 -9.83 -13.74
C ASP A 251 15.12 -8.42 -13.17
N MET A 252 16.27 -8.24 -12.52
CA MET A 252 16.86 -6.94 -12.22
C MET A 252 17.94 -6.64 -13.26
N SER A 253 17.52 -6.35 -14.50
CA SER A 253 18.43 -5.90 -15.55
C SER A 253 19.29 -4.71 -15.10
N GLU A 254 20.43 -4.45 -15.75
CA GLU A 254 21.29 -3.32 -15.35
C GLU A 254 20.54 -1.98 -15.38
N VAL A 255 19.63 -1.79 -16.35
CA VAL A 255 18.72 -0.64 -16.43
C VAL A 255 17.92 -0.48 -15.14
N ARG A 256 17.44 -1.60 -14.59
CA ARG A 256 16.65 -1.68 -13.37
C ARG A 256 17.47 -1.37 -12.12
N LYS A 257 18.67 -1.96 -12.00
CA LYS A 257 19.60 -1.71 -10.89
C LYS A 257 20.03 -0.24 -10.77
N TYR A 258 20.30 0.43 -11.89
CA TYR A 258 20.78 1.82 -11.91
C TYR A 258 19.69 2.87 -12.11
N SER A 259 18.43 2.46 -12.16
CA SER A 259 17.30 3.40 -12.23
C SER A 259 17.14 4.20 -10.92
N ASN A 260 16.39 5.30 -10.97
CA ASN A 260 16.00 6.04 -9.78
C ASN A 260 15.05 5.27 -8.86
N TYR A 261 14.42 4.17 -9.31
CA TYR A 261 13.50 3.42 -8.45
C TYR A 261 14.24 2.49 -7.48
N SER A 262 15.47 2.04 -7.82
CA SER A 262 16.25 1.13 -6.98
C SER A 262 16.39 1.69 -5.55
N LYS A 263 16.41 3.02 -5.40
CA LYS A 263 16.46 3.74 -4.13
C LYS A 263 15.51 3.21 -3.06
N TRP A 264 14.35 2.64 -3.43
CA TRP A 264 13.39 2.09 -2.47
C TRP A 264 13.59 0.60 -2.16
N GLU A 265 14.02 -0.20 -3.14
CA GLU A 265 14.16 -1.66 -3.01
C GLU A 265 15.49 -2.07 -2.37
N ILE A 266 16.54 -1.28 -2.63
CA ILE A 266 17.88 -1.51 -2.10
C ILE A 266 18.20 -0.57 -0.94
N MET A 267 17.20 0.15 -0.42
CA MET A 267 17.40 1.03 0.72
C MET A 267 17.85 0.18 1.93
N PRO A 268 19.06 0.42 2.47
CA PRO A 268 19.50 -0.30 3.65
C PRO A 268 18.67 0.16 4.85
N SER A 269 18.56 -0.69 5.88
CA SER A 269 17.62 -0.45 6.98
C SER A 269 17.90 0.85 7.73
N GLU A 270 19.18 1.22 7.77
CA GLU A 270 19.75 2.40 8.42
C GLU A 270 19.37 3.71 7.69
N SER A 271 19.03 3.61 6.40
CA SER A 271 18.56 4.73 5.58
C SER A 271 17.05 4.94 5.66
N LEU A 272 16.30 4.00 6.25
CA LEU A 272 14.87 4.17 6.50
C LEU A 272 14.64 5.21 7.60
N ARG A 273 13.43 5.75 7.66
CA ARG A 273 12.99 6.61 8.77
C ARG A 273 13.17 5.91 10.12
N LYS A 274 13.44 6.69 11.17
CA LYS A 274 13.66 6.17 12.53
C LYS A 274 12.50 5.30 13.01
N GLU A 275 11.26 5.69 12.70
CA GLU A 275 10.07 4.90 13.06
C GLU A 275 10.00 3.56 12.33
N ALA A 276 10.47 3.47 11.09
CA ALA A 276 10.57 2.21 10.35
C ALA A 276 11.67 1.30 10.91
N GLN A 277 12.83 1.88 11.29
CA GLN A 277 13.90 1.16 11.97
C GLN A 277 13.44 0.60 13.31
N ASP A 278 12.80 1.43 14.13
CA ASP A 278 12.29 1.03 15.44
C ASP A 278 11.20 -0.05 15.30
N HIS A 279 10.32 0.07 14.30
CA HIS A 279 9.35 -0.98 13.97
C HIS A 279 10.05 -2.28 13.56
N TYR A 280 11.09 -2.22 12.72
CA TYR A 280 11.85 -3.40 12.30
C TYR A 280 12.51 -4.11 13.49
N ILE A 281 13.13 -3.35 14.40
CA ILE A 281 13.73 -3.87 15.64
C ILE A 281 12.65 -4.51 16.52
N GLN A 282 11.52 -3.85 16.70
CA GLN A 282 10.38 -4.39 17.46
C GLN A 282 9.90 -5.70 16.86
N MET A 283 9.91 -5.84 15.53
CA MET A 283 9.49 -7.04 14.83
C MET A 283 10.55 -8.15 14.77
N GLU A 284 11.74 -7.97 15.35
CA GLU A 284 12.80 -8.99 15.43
C GLU A 284 13.12 -9.65 14.07
N GLY A 285 13.06 -8.87 12.98
CA GLY A 285 13.26 -9.38 11.61
C GLY A 285 12.15 -10.29 11.08
N VAL A 286 10.96 -10.28 11.69
CA VAL A 286 9.80 -11.08 11.29
C VAL A 286 8.78 -10.23 10.52
N SER A 287 8.43 -10.66 9.31
CA SER A 287 7.30 -10.11 8.55
C SER A 287 6.02 -10.88 8.83
N LEU A 288 4.90 -10.17 8.97
CA LEU A 288 3.58 -10.75 9.18
C LEU A 288 2.77 -10.71 7.88
N TYR A 289 2.21 -11.85 7.51
CA TYR A 289 1.30 -11.99 6.38
C TYR A 289 -0.02 -12.55 6.88
N LYS A 290 -1.13 -11.90 6.53
CA LYS A 290 -2.45 -12.38 6.92
C LYS A 290 -2.84 -13.61 6.11
N MET A 291 -3.20 -14.71 6.77
CA MET A 291 -3.93 -15.80 6.12
C MET A 291 -5.40 -15.39 5.97
N ASP A 292 -5.98 -15.63 4.80
CA ASP A 292 -7.40 -15.35 4.57
C ASP A 292 -8.27 -16.43 5.24
N GLY A 293 -9.43 -16.01 5.75
CA GLY A 293 -10.26 -16.77 6.68
C GLY A 293 -11.06 -15.84 7.61
N ASN A 294 -12.23 -16.26 8.09
CA ASN A 294 -13.11 -15.45 8.96
C ASN A 294 -12.52 -15.13 10.35
N LYS A 295 -11.27 -15.51 10.62
CA LYS A 295 -10.56 -15.24 11.87
C LYS A 295 -9.52 -14.16 11.61
N LEU A 296 -9.62 -13.05 12.35
CA LEU A 296 -8.69 -11.92 12.27
C LEU A 296 -7.27 -12.31 12.69
N ASP A 297 -7.10 -13.42 13.41
CA ASP A 297 -5.89 -13.75 14.17
C ASP A 297 -5.03 -14.85 13.53
N ASP A 298 -5.32 -15.30 12.30
CA ASP A 298 -4.52 -16.34 11.65
C ASP A 298 -3.43 -15.68 10.77
N LEU A 299 -2.21 -15.59 11.30
CA LEU A 299 -1.06 -14.99 10.62
C LEU A 299 -0.04 -16.06 10.17
N VAL A 300 0.60 -15.80 9.04
CA VAL A 300 1.87 -16.41 8.63
C VAL A 300 2.99 -15.46 8.99
N CYS A 301 3.99 -15.96 9.69
CA CYS A 301 5.12 -15.18 10.17
C CYS A 301 6.39 -15.70 9.52
N VAL A 302 7.13 -14.80 8.88
CA VAL A 302 8.34 -15.14 8.14
C VAL A 302 9.51 -14.44 8.79
N ARG A 303 10.44 -15.20 9.35
CA ARG A 303 11.70 -14.66 9.86
C ARG A 303 12.68 -14.50 8.71
N HIS A 304 13.21 -13.29 8.56
CA HIS A 304 14.23 -12.96 7.58
C HIS A 304 15.59 -12.98 8.30
N SER A 305 16.41 -14.01 8.04
CA SER A 305 17.74 -14.07 8.61
C SER A 305 18.62 -12.98 7.98
N LEU A 306 19.05 -12.02 8.78
CA LEU A 306 20.08 -11.07 8.36
C LEU A 306 21.37 -11.85 8.06
N LYS A 307 22.07 -11.50 6.97
CA LYS A 307 23.51 -11.80 6.93
C LYS A 307 24.09 -11.09 8.15
N SER A 308 24.86 -11.77 8.98
CA SER A 308 25.88 -11.08 9.77
C SER A 308 26.72 -10.31 8.75
N GLU A 309 26.66 -8.98 8.77
CA GLU A 309 27.66 -8.19 8.10
C GLU A 309 28.97 -8.55 8.81
N VAL A 310 29.83 -9.25 8.07
CA VAL A 310 31.21 -9.54 8.45
C VAL A 310 32.05 -8.38 7.94
#